data_AF-A0A3D3E649-F1
#
_entry.id   AF-A0A3D3E649-F1
#
_cell.length_a   1.000
_cell.length_b   1.000
_cell.length_c   1.000
_cell.angle_alpha   90.00
_cell.angle_beta   90.00
_cell.angle_gamma   90.00
#
_symmetry.space_group_name_H-M   'P 1'
#
loop_
_entity.id
_entity.type
_entity.pdbx_description
1 polymer ?
#
loop_
_entity_poly.entity_id
_entity_poly.type
_entity_poly.pdbx_seq_one_letter_code
_entity_poly.pdbx_strand_id
1 'polypeptide(L)'
;MPKTPARKKTTIKKKDSTKQVKASTVHDNEPLILAEEVMSHDGQHKIGIMTLNSAKTMNAVDLEMVNLIDDVLAKWQKDDDIVAMVMHGAGDKAFCAGGDIRKLYDSMKASGDEHLQYADDFFTAEYSKNYRVHLFGKPIIAWGHGFVMGGGLGLFIGSSHKVGTETLKLAWPEVRIGLFPDVAGSYYLSRLPFPLGHWMGLTGSQMNAVDCKQAGLIDYCLGNDDLSKVIEQLRNQPWQANKAMNNQYVRELLKSFELQSDTVFPASNYDDNKDNIEAVFAAVKPVASSDEAPLSSNDFIVENKRLLVEFINNFSQIETDNAWFNQGRDNLYTGCPATAHLIMQQLSLGKNMTLKDVVQWELIVALQSVRHPDFAEGVRAMVIDKDFKPKWQHPSVKEVPAEWIEGLLESLWSVDEHPFKSL
;
A
#
# COMPACT_ATOMS: atom_id res chain seq x y z
N MET A 1 -52.09 67.62 1.83
CA MET A 1 -51.10 66.59 1.42
C MET A 1 -50.51 65.98 2.68
N PRO A 2 -50.22 64.67 2.81
CA PRO A 2 -50.06 63.64 1.78
C PRO A 2 -50.96 62.41 1.94
N LYS A 3 -50.96 61.57 0.90
CA LYS A 3 -51.74 60.35 0.70
C LYS A 3 -51.24 59.19 1.58
N THR A 4 -52.15 58.50 2.27
CA THR A 4 -51.90 57.21 2.92
C THR A 4 -52.01 56.08 1.88
N PRO A 5 -50.98 55.25 1.65
CA PRO A 5 -51.07 54.13 0.72
C PRO A 5 -51.58 52.85 1.37
N ALA A 6 -52.28 52.06 0.55
CA ALA A 6 -53.03 50.86 0.88
C ALA A 6 -52.18 49.69 1.43
N ARG A 7 -52.78 49.00 2.40
CA ARG A 7 -52.29 47.79 3.07
C ARG A 7 -52.49 46.57 2.16
N LYS A 8 -51.41 46.06 1.55
CA LYS A 8 -51.43 44.78 0.82
C LYS A 8 -51.52 43.62 1.83
N LYS A 9 -52.54 42.77 1.66
CA LYS A 9 -52.69 41.47 2.32
C LYS A 9 -51.67 40.50 1.73
N THR A 10 -50.77 39.97 2.56
CA THR A 10 -49.95 38.82 2.21
C THR A 10 -50.51 37.60 2.92
N THR A 11 -51.14 36.73 2.14
CA THR A 11 -51.73 35.47 2.57
C THR A 11 -50.64 34.49 2.99
N ILE A 12 -50.66 34.07 4.25
CA ILE A 12 -49.83 32.97 4.77
C ILE A 12 -50.38 31.66 4.19
N LYS A 13 -49.70 31.10 3.19
CA LYS A 13 -49.89 29.69 2.80
C LYS A 13 -48.97 28.82 3.64
N LYS A 14 -49.56 28.04 4.56
CA LYS A 14 -48.93 26.87 5.18
C LYS A 14 -48.39 25.96 4.06
N LYS A 15 -47.10 25.67 4.08
CA LYS A 15 -46.50 24.61 3.27
C LYS A 15 -46.35 23.40 4.19
N ASP A 16 -47.20 22.42 4.00
CA ASP A 16 -46.99 21.06 4.52
C ASP A 16 -45.61 20.58 4.06
N SER A 17 -44.77 20.23 5.01
CA SER A 17 -43.50 19.55 4.75
C SER A 17 -43.54 18.15 5.36
N THR A 18 -44.42 17.31 4.85
CA THR A 18 -44.24 15.85 4.89
C THR A 18 -43.06 15.52 3.97
N LYS A 19 -41.84 15.58 4.52
CA LYS A 19 -40.68 14.96 3.87
C LYS A 19 -40.92 13.46 3.89
N GLN A 20 -41.41 12.94 2.77
CA GLN A 20 -41.27 11.52 2.44
C GLN A 20 -39.78 11.18 2.55
N VAL A 21 -39.44 10.34 3.51
CA VAL A 21 -38.19 9.60 3.54
C VAL A 21 -38.18 8.77 2.26
N LYS A 22 -37.44 9.22 1.25
CA LYS A 22 -37.04 8.35 0.15
C LYS A 22 -36.10 7.33 0.76
N ALA A 23 -36.63 6.14 1.03
CA ALA A 23 -35.81 4.94 1.11
C ALA A 23 -34.99 4.88 -0.18
N SER A 24 -33.68 5.04 -0.06
CA SER A 24 -32.74 4.79 -1.14
C SER A 24 -32.68 3.28 -1.35
N THR A 25 -33.57 2.80 -2.20
CA THR A 25 -33.60 1.42 -2.68
C THR A 25 -32.51 1.17 -3.71
N VAL A 26 -31.91 -0.03 -3.60
CA VAL A 26 -30.97 -0.72 -4.50
C VAL A 26 -29.49 -0.37 -4.27
N HIS A 27 -28.84 -1.17 -3.41
CA HIS A 27 -27.41 -1.42 -3.56
C HIS A 27 -27.22 -2.17 -4.88
N ASP A 28 -26.39 -1.64 -5.78
CA ASP A 28 -25.83 -2.41 -6.89
C ASP A 28 -25.00 -3.55 -6.27
N ASN A 29 -25.59 -4.74 -6.14
CA ASN A 29 -24.93 -5.95 -5.63
C ASN A 29 -24.01 -6.55 -6.71
N GLU A 30 -23.09 -5.75 -7.26
CA GLU A 30 -21.98 -6.30 -8.02
C GLU A 30 -20.96 -6.90 -7.06
N PRO A 31 -20.38 -8.07 -7.38
CA PRO A 31 -19.40 -8.70 -6.50
C PRO A 31 -18.13 -7.84 -6.39
N LEU A 32 -17.53 -7.81 -5.19
CA LEU A 32 -16.30 -7.06 -4.91
C LEU A 32 -15.09 -7.59 -5.69
N ILE A 33 -15.12 -8.87 -6.06
CA ILE A 33 -14.11 -9.53 -6.88
C ILE A 33 -14.80 -10.21 -8.06
N LEU A 34 -14.35 -9.89 -9.28
CA LEU A 34 -14.72 -10.65 -10.48
C LEU A 34 -13.58 -11.62 -10.77
N ALA A 35 -13.89 -12.92 -10.78
CA ALA A 35 -12.95 -13.99 -11.09
C ALA A 35 -13.38 -14.69 -12.38
N GLU A 36 -12.79 -14.30 -13.49
CA GLU A 36 -13.07 -14.85 -14.82
C GLU A 36 -12.00 -15.88 -15.20
N GLU A 37 -12.38 -16.89 -15.98
CA GLU A 37 -11.46 -17.89 -16.52
C GLU A 37 -11.56 -17.87 -18.04
N VAL A 38 -10.46 -17.55 -18.73
CA VAL A 38 -10.42 -17.48 -20.19
C VAL A 38 -9.65 -18.67 -20.74
N MET A 39 -10.27 -19.40 -21.67
CA MET A 39 -9.68 -20.59 -22.30
C MET A 39 -8.50 -20.19 -23.21
N SER A 40 -7.37 -20.87 -23.05
CA SER A 40 -6.24 -20.81 -23.98
C SER A 40 -6.62 -21.44 -25.33
N HIS A 41 -5.94 -21.04 -26.40
CA HIS A 41 -6.23 -21.55 -27.74
C HIS A 41 -5.82 -23.00 -27.95
N ASP A 42 -5.08 -23.61 -27.01
CA ASP A 42 -4.86 -25.05 -26.98
C ASP A 42 -6.12 -25.86 -26.56
N GLY A 43 -7.17 -25.19 -26.06
CA GLY A 43 -8.42 -25.78 -25.63
C GLY A 43 -8.34 -26.62 -24.35
N GLN A 44 -7.22 -26.56 -23.63
CA GLN A 44 -6.94 -27.37 -22.45
C GLN A 44 -6.73 -26.49 -21.21
N HIS A 45 -5.91 -25.45 -21.33
CA HIS A 45 -5.54 -24.60 -20.21
C HIS A 45 -6.38 -23.32 -20.15
N LYS A 46 -6.36 -22.67 -18.99
CA LYS A 46 -7.10 -21.44 -18.70
C LYS A 46 -6.18 -20.38 -18.08
N ILE A 47 -6.48 -19.12 -18.36
CA ILE A 47 -5.91 -17.97 -17.67
C ILE A 47 -6.96 -17.39 -16.74
N GLY A 48 -6.64 -17.27 -15.45
CA GLY A 48 -7.50 -16.61 -14.47
C GLY A 48 -7.35 -15.08 -14.56
N ILE A 49 -8.46 -14.34 -14.61
CA ILE A 49 -8.48 -12.87 -14.59
C ILE A 49 -9.23 -12.43 -13.34
N MET A 50 -8.50 -11.84 -12.38
CA MET A 50 -9.07 -11.28 -11.16
C MET A 50 -9.16 -9.77 -11.27
N THR A 51 -10.39 -9.26 -11.20
CA THR A 51 -10.66 -7.82 -11.12
C THR A 51 -11.04 -7.44 -9.69
N LEU A 52 -10.30 -6.52 -9.09
CA LEU A 52 -10.70 -5.82 -7.88
C LEU A 52 -11.81 -4.83 -8.25
N ASN A 53 -13.07 -5.12 -7.90
CA ASN A 53 -14.25 -4.46 -8.47
C ASN A 53 -14.91 -3.48 -7.49
N SER A 54 -14.17 -2.45 -7.08
CA SER A 54 -14.70 -1.37 -6.25
C SER A 54 -14.18 0.00 -6.71
N ALA A 55 -14.35 0.31 -7.99
CA ALA A 55 -13.78 1.49 -8.63
C ALA A 55 -14.15 2.82 -7.92
N LYS A 56 -15.35 2.87 -7.30
CA LYS A 56 -15.85 4.03 -6.53
C LYS A 56 -14.96 4.34 -5.31
N THR A 57 -14.34 3.33 -4.70
CA THR A 57 -13.40 3.47 -3.57
C THR A 57 -11.95 3.35 -4.00
N MET A 58 -11.67 3.41 -5.32
CA MET A 58 -10.34 3.12 -5.89
C MET A 58 -9.84 1.72 -5.50
N ASN A 59 -10.77 0.75 -5.48
CA ASN A 59 -10.53 -0.65 -5.21
C ASN A 59 -9.92 -0.90 -3.82
N ALA A 60 -10.27 -0.06 -2.83
CA ALA A 60 -9.80 -0.23 -1.46
C ALA A 60 -10.27 -1.58 -0.88
N VAL A 61 -9.36 -2.30 -0.21
CA VAL A 61 -9.60 -3.66 0.29
C VAL A 61 -10.08 -3.66 1.75
N ASP A 62 -11.24 -4.24 2.02
CA ASP A 62 -11.69 -4.55 3.37
C ASP A 62 -11.53 -6.05 3.67
N LEU A 63 -11.88 -6.48 4.88
CA LEU A 63 -11.72 -7.89 5.29
C LEU A 63 -12.52 -8.85 4.40
N GLU A 64 -13.71 -8.47 3.95
CA GLU A 64 -14.52 -9.29 3.04
C GLU A 64 -13.79 -9.49 1.71
N MET A 65 -13.30 -8.41 1.12
CA MET A 65 -12.54 -8.46 -0.12
C MET A 65 -11.23 -9.24 0.02
N VAL A 66 -10.52 -9.10 1.16
CA VAL A 66 -9.32 -9.88 1.48
C VAL A 66 -9.62 -11.38 1.46
N ASN A 67 -10.70 -11.81 2.13
CA ASN A 67 -11.10 -13.22 2.18
C ASN A 67 -11.50 -13.75 0.80
N LEU A 68 -12.27 -12.96 0.02
CA LEU A 68 -12.65 -13.33 -1.35
C LEU A 68 -11.43 -13.47 -2.28
N ILE A 69 -10.41 -12.61 -2.12
CA ILE A 69 -9.16 -12.73 -2.87
C ILE A 69 -8.42 -14.01 -2.46
N ASP A 70 -8.32 -14.32 -1.17
CA ASP A 70 -7.65 -15.55 -0.70
C ASP A 70 -8.34 -16.81 -1.21
N ASP A 71 -9.68 -16.83 -1.25
CA ASP A 71 -10.46 -17.94 -1.80
C ASP A 71 -10.14 -18.18 -3.29
N VAL A 72 -10.09 -17.12 -4.10
CA VAL A 72 -9.74 -17.24 -5.52
C VAL A 72 -8.29 -17.68 -5.70
N LEU A 73 -7.35 -17.10 -4.94
CA LEU A 73 -5.95 -17.53 -4.96
C LEU A 73 -5.82 -19.01 -4.57
N ALA A 74 -6.47 -19.45 -3.49
CA ALA A 74 -6.42 -20.84 -3.05
C ALA A 74 -7.03 -21.80 -4.08
N LYS A 75 -8.13 -21.41 -4.74
CA LYS A 75 -8.75 -22.19 -5.82
C LYS A 75 -7.80 -22.31 -7.02
N TRP A 76 -7.34 -21.19 -7.57
CA TRP A 76 -6.52 -21.17 -8.78
C TRP A 76 -5.09 -21.67 -8.57
N GLN A 77 -4.56 -21.62 -7.36
CA GLN A 77 -3.28 -22.25 -7.03
C GLN A 77 -3.35 -23.78 -7.15
N LYS A 78 -4.49 -24.39 -6.79
CA LYS A 78 -4.72 -25.85 -6.80
C LYS A 78 -5.22 -26.40 -8.13
N ASP A 79 -5.87 -25.59 -8.96
CA ASP A 79 -6.46 -26.00 -10.23
C ASP A 79 -5.40 -26.11 -11.34
N ASP A 80 -5.00 -27.32 -11.73
CA ASP A 80 -3.95 -27.54 -12.74
C ASP A 80 -4.32 -27.03 -14.14
N ASP A 81 -5.60 -26.79 -14.43
CA ASP A 81 -6.02 -26.17 -15.70
C ASP A 81 -5.67 -24.67 -15.73
N ILE A 82 -5.54 -24.02 -14.57
CA ILE A 82 -5.11 -22.61 -14.48
C ILE A 82 -3.59 -22.55 -14.56
N VAL A 83 -3.07 -21.96 -15.63
CA VAL A 83 -1.63 -21.91 -15.93
C VAL A 83 -0.97 -20.55 -15.73
N ALA A 84 -1.78 -19.49 -15.67
CA ALA A 84 -1.37 -18.13 -15.36
C ALA A 84 -2.57 -17.35 -14.80
N MET A 85 -2.27 -16.26 -14.09
CA MET A 85 -3.27 -15.35 -13.54
C MET A 85 -2.91 -13.90 -13.85
N VAL A 86 -3.91 -13.07 -14.14
CA VAL A 86 -3.80 -11.61 -14.21
C VAL A 86 -4.62 -10.99 -13.08
N MET A 87 -4.04 -10.05 -12.36
CA MET A 87 -4.73 -9.21 -11.38
C MET A 87 -4.77 -7.76 -11.88
N HIS A 88 -5.94 -7.14 -11.88
CA HIS A 88 -6.08 -5.71 -12.14
C HIS A 88 -7.22 -5.09 -11.32
N GLY A 89 -7.22 -3.76 -11.22
CA GLY A 89 -8.34 -3.01 -10.65
C GLY A 89 -9.40 -2.67 -11.68
N ALA A 90 -10.65 -2.53 -11.25
CA ALA A 90 -11.71 -1.94 -12.05
C ALA A 90 -11.56 -0.41 -12.15
N GLY A 91 -11.99 0.15 -13.28
CA GLY A 91 -11.87 1.58 -13.56
C GLY A 91 -10.48 1.98 -14.04
N ASP A 92 -10.21 3.28 -14.01
CA ASP A 92 -9.05 3.94 -14.61
C ASP A 92 -8.14 4.62 -13.58
N LYS A 93 -8.53 4.63 -12.30
CA LYS A 93 -7.86 5.39 -11.25
C LYS A 93 -6.84 4.61 -10.43
N ALA A 94 -7.04 3.31 -10.26
CA ALA A 94 -6.24 2.52 -9.33
C ALA A 94 -6.35 1.03 -9.61
N PHE A 95 -5.21 0.34 -9.55
CA PHE A 95 -5.17 -1.06 -9.22
C PHE A 95 -5.83 -1.29 -7.85
N CYS A 96 -5.28 -0.63 -6.81
CA CYS A 96 -5.83 -0.60 -5.46
C CYS A 96 -5.13 0.49 -4.65
N ALA A 97 -5.91 1.37 -4.01
CA ALA A 97 -5.41 2.53 -3.27
C ALA A 97 -5.22 2.29 -1.75
N GLY A 98 -5.27 1.04 -1.29
CA GLY A 98 -5.01 0.67 0.12
C GLY A 98 -6.16 -0.08 0.78
N GLY A 99 -6.07 -0.26 2.10
CA GLY A 99 -7.14 -0.87 2.89
C GLY A 99 -8.31 0.09 3.14
N ASP A 100 -9.52 -0.44 3.36
CA ASP A 100 -10.63 0.34 3.90
C ASP A 100 -10.42 0.58 5.40
N ILE A 101 -9.65 1.61 5.70
CA ILE A 101 -9.25 1.96 7.06
C ILE A 101 -10.38 2.55 7.91
N ARG A 102 -11.58 2.78 7.37
CA ARG A 102 -12.74 3.23 8.18
C ARG A 102 -13.18 2.17 9.18
N LYS A 103 -13.30 0.92 8.72
CA LYS A 103 -13.68 -0.20 9.59
C LYS A 103 -12.60 -0.49 10.64
N LEU A 104 -11.32 -0.29 10.30
CA LEU A 104 -10.22 -0.33 11.27
C LEU A 104 -10.39 0.74 12.35
N TYR A 105 -10.70 1.98 11.97
CA TYR A 105 -10.95 3.06 12.93
C TYR A 105 -12.11 2.74 13.87
N ASP A 106 -13.23 2.27 13.33
CA ASP A 106 -14.39 1.90 14.14
C ASP A 106 -14.03 0.78 15.12
N SER A 107 -13.25 -0.21 14.70
CA SER A 107 -12.73 -1.28 15.56
C SER A 107 -11.81 -0.77 16.69
N MET A 108 -10.95 0.21 16.39
CA MET A 108 -10.11 0.86 17.40
C MET A 108 -10.91 1.71 18.40
N LYS A 109 -12.10 2.19 18.01
CA LYS A 109 -13.00 2.99 18.88
C LYS A 109 -14.08 2.16 19.57
N ALA A 110 -14.27 0.91 19.18
CA ALA A 110 -15.18 -0.01 19.83
C ALA A 110 -14.74 -0.30 21.28
N SER A 111 -15.65 -0.87 22.06
CA SER A 111 -15.46 -1.21 23.47
C SER A 111 -15.94 -2.62 23.76
N GLY A 112 -15.43 -3.25 24.83
CA GLY A 112 -15.79 -4.63 25.16
C GLY A 112 -15.23 -5.60 24.12
N ASP A 113 -15.97 -6.67 23.84
CA ASP A 113 -15.53 -7.78 22.98
C ASP A 113 -15.30 -7.37 21.50
N GLU A 114 -15.86 -6.26 21.05
CA GLU A 114 -15.66 -5.74 19.68
C GLU A 114 -14.39 -4.90 19.52
N HIS A 115 -13.76 -4.50 20.64
CA HIS A 115 -12.54 -3.70 20.61
C HIS A 115 -11.42 -4.47 19.90
N LEU A 116 -10.91 -3.89 18.82
CA LEU A 116 -9.83 -4.43 17.97
C LEU A 116 -10.12 -5.74 17.23
N GLN A 117 -11.27 -6.41 17.46
CA GLN A 117 -11.57 -7.70 16.83
C GLN A 117 -11.44 -7.65 15.31
N TYR A 118 -12.12 -6.70 14.66
CA TYR A 118 -12.03 -6.54 13.20
C TYR A 118 -10.62 -6.16 12.74
N ALA A 119 -9.91 -5.31 13.50
CA ALA A 119 -8.57 -4.89 13.14
C ALA A 119 -7.56 -6.04 13.19
N ASP A 120 -7.61 -6.86 14.24
CA ASP A 120 -6.79 -8.04 14.40
C ASP A 120 -7.08 -9.09 13.29
N ASP A 121 -8.37 -9.32 12.99
CA ASP A 121 -8.79 -10.22 11.91
C ASP A 121 -8.34 -9.71 10.54
N PHE A 122 -8.47 -8.40 10.28
CA PHE A 122 -8.07 -7.77 9.02
C PHE A 122 -6.58 -7.95 8.74
N PHE A 123 -5.70 -7.52 9.66
CA PHE A 123 -4.26 -7.62 9.44
C PHE A 123 -3.83 -9.09 9.34
N THR A 124 -4.35 -9.97 10.20
CA THR A 124 -4.04 -11.41 10.14
C THR A 124 -4.42 -12.00 8.77
N ALA A 125 -5.63 -11.72 8.27
CA ALA A 125 -6.07 -12.19 6.97
C ALA A 125 -5.22 -11.58 5.83
N GLU A 126 -4.95 -10.28 5.89
CA GLU A 126 -4.20 -9.56 4.88
C GLU A 126 -2.77 -10.08 4.72
N TYR A 127 -2.03 -10.24 5.81
CA TYR A 127 -0.66 -10.74 5.77
C TYR A 127 -0.58 -12.19 5.29
N SER A 128 -1.49 -13.06 5.76
CA SER A 128 -1.56 -14.45 5.29
C SER A 128 -1.81 -14.52 3.77
N LYS A 129 -2.79 -13.74 3.29
CA LYS A 129 -3.14 -13.64 1.87
C LYS A 129 -2.00 -13.06 1.02
N ASN A 130 -1.32 -12.01 1.48
CA ASN A 130 -0.15 -11.46 0.79
C ASN A 130 0.99 -12.49 0.72
N TYR A 131 1.26 -13.21 1.81
CA TYR A 131 2.27 -14.27 1.80
C TYR A 131 1.93 -15.39 0.81
N ARG A 132 0.65 -15.76 0.66
CA ARG A 132 0.20 -16.72 -0.37
C ARG A 132 0.54 -16.23 -1.78
N VAL A 133 0.40 -14.94 -2.08
CA VAL A 133 0.76 -14.38 -3.40
C VAL A 133 2.22 -14.67 -3.73
N HIS A 134 3.14 -14.44 -2.78
CA HIS A 134 4.56 -14.76 -2.96
C HIS A 134 4.84 -16.26 -3.21
N LEU A 135 4.00 -17.14 -2.65
CA LEU A 135 4.14 -18.60 -2.77
C LEU A 135 3.24 -19.22 -3.84
N PHE A 136 2.58 -18.42 -4.68
CA PHE A 136 1.60 -18.93 -5.64
C PHE A 136 2.20 -19.91 -6.65
N GLY A 137 3.47 -19.72 -7.04
CA GLY A 137 4.28 -20.62 -7.85
C GLY A 137 3.95 -20.62 -9.36
N LYS A 138 2.69 -20.41 -9.73
CA LYS A 138 2.28 -20.12 -11.12
C LYS A 138 2.52 -18.63 -11.43
N PRO A 139 2.62 -18.22 -12.72
CA PRO A 139 2.72 -16.82 -13.09
C PRO A 139 1.53 -16.00 -12.58
N ILE A 140 1.80 -14.96 -11.80
CA ILE A 140 0.86 -13.89 -11.48
C ILE A 140 1.35 -12.60 -12.13
N ILE A 141 0.55 -12.08 -13.06
CA ILE A 141 0.74 -10.78 -13.70
C ILE A 141 -0.08 -9.75 -12.93
N ALA A 142 0.55 -8.86 -12.17
CA ALA A 142 -0.13 -7.73 -11.55
C ALA A 142 -0.06 -6.50 -12.45
N TRP A 143 -1.21 -5.97 -12.84
CA TRP A 143 -1.34 -4.83 -13.75
C TRP A 143 -1.50 -3.51 -12.98
N GLY A 144 -0.36 -2.90 -12.67
CA GLY A 144 -0.23 -1.68 -11.88
C GLY A 144 -0.56 -0.43 -12.69
N HIS A 145 -1.84 -0.08 -12.74
CA HIS A 145 -2.32 1.20 -13.25
C HIS A 145 -2.79 2.11 -12.12
N GLY A 146 -2.67 3.42 -12.32
CA GLY A 146 -3.06 4.40 -11.32
C GLY A 146 -2.42 4.16 -9.96
N PHE A 147 -3.18 4.31 -8.88
CA PHE A 147 -2.70 4.07 -7.52
C PHE A 147 -2.47 2.58 -7.20
N VAL A 148 -1.28 2.29 -6.68
CA VAL A 148 -0.89 1.00 -6.07
C VAL A 148 -0.31 1.30 -4.68
N MET A 149 -1.14 1.26 -3.65
CA MET A 149 -0.79 1.69 -2.29
C MET A 149 -1.42 0.77 -1.23
N GLY A 150 -0.91 0.81 0.01
CA GLY A 150 -1.42 0.07 1.17
C GLY A 150 -1.68 -1.41 0.89
N GLY A 151 -2.79 -1.97 1.38
CA GLY A 151 -3.15 -3.37 1.18
C GLY A 151 -3.11 -3.91 -0.26
N GLY A 152 -3.36 -3.04 -1.25
CA GLY A 152 -3.22 -3.37 -2.67
C GLY A 152 -1.78 -3.57 -3.13
N LEU A 153 -0.86 -2.81 -2.55
CA LEU A 153 0.56 -2.94 -2.82
C LEU A 153 1.09 -4.32 -2.40
N GLY A 154 0.56 -4.93 -1.35
CA GLY A 154 0.91 -6.30 -0.95
C GLY A 154 0.62 -7.34 -2.04
N LEU A 155 -0.54 -7.24 -2.70
CA LEU A 155 -0.91 -8.09 -3.84
C LEU A 155 0.04 -7.87 -5.03
N PHE A 156 0.30 -6.59 -5.31
CA PHE A 156 1.11 -6.19 -6.45
C PHE A 156 2.57 -6.62 -6.27
N ILE A 157 3.20 -6.26 -5.16
CA ILE A 157 4.64 -6.46 -4.93
C ILE A 157 5.02 -7.94 -4.80
N GLY A 158 4.10 -8.77 -4.29
CA GLY A 158 4.29 -10.20 -4.18
C GLY A 158 4.14 -10.98 -5.48
N SER A 159 3.61 -10.35 -6.53
CA SER A 159 3.41 -10.99 -7.82
C SER A 159 4.73 -11.26 -8.55
N SER A 160 4.77 -12.38 -9.29
CA SER A 160 5.96 -12.82 -10.04
C SER A 160 6.28 -11.94 -11.24
N HIS A 161 5.27 -11.26 -11.80
CA HIS A 161 5.38 -10.39 -12.97
C HIS A 161 4.64 -9.07 -12.70
N LYS A 162 5.37 -8.03 -12.31
CA LYS A 162 4.83 -6.72 -11.97
C LYS A 162 4.90 -5.79 -13.17
N VAL A 163 3.76 -5.46 -13.74
CA VAL A 163 3.66 -4.51 -14.83
C VAL A 163 3.28 -3.14 -14.26
N GLY A 164 4.09 -2.12 -14.52
CA GLY A 164 3.73 -0.72 -14.26
C GLY A 164 3.31 -0.05 -15.55
N THR A 165 2.18 0.66 -15.51
CA THR A 165 1.72 1.47 -16.66
C THR A 165 2.19 2.91 -16.57
N GLU A 166 1.99 3.69 -17.63
CA GLU A 166 2.31 5.12 -17.67
C GLU A 166 1.55 5.95 -16.63
N THR A 167 0.51 5.38 -16.03
CA THR A 167 -0.30 6.01 -14.98
C THR A 167 0.08 5.57 -13.56
N LEU A 168 1.02 4.63 -13.40
CA LEU A 168 1.38 4.05 -12.10
C LEU A 168 1.82 5.13 -11.10
N LYS A 169 1.27 5.02 -9.88
CA LYS A 169 1.63 5.78 -8.69
C LYS A 169 1.75 4.79 -7.53
N LEU A 170 2.96 4.29 -7.32
CA LEU A 170 3.29 3.35 -6.24
C LEU A 170 3.79 4.14 -5.02
N ALA A 171 3.27 3.85 -3.83
CA ALA A 171 3.78 4.46 -2.60
C ALA A 171 3.44 3.64 -1.35
N TRP A 172 4.25 3.87 -0.31
CA TRP A 172 3.94 3.55 1.09
C TRP A 172 3.67 4.85 1.87
N PRO A 173 2.44 5.42 1.81
CA PRO A 173 2.12 6.71 2.43
C PRO A 173 1.82 6.63 3.94
N GLU A 174 2.08 5.50 4.60
CA GLU A 174 1.59 5.17 5.95
C GLU A 174 2.11 6.13 7.03
N VAL A 175 3.25 6.79 6.80
CA VAL A 175 3.78 7.90 7.65
C VAL A 175 2.75 8.98 7.94
N ARG A 176 1.79 9.19 7.03
CA ARG A 176 0.77 10.23 7.16
C ARG A 176 -0.43 9.81 8.01
N ILE A 177 -0.55 8.53 8.34
CA ILE A 177 -1.70 7.99 9.09
C ILE A 177 -1.30 7.32 10.41
N GLY A 178 -0.02 7.37 10.81
CA GLY A 178 0.42 6.73 12.06
C GLY A 178 0.55 5.21 11.97
N LEU A 179 0.77 4.68 10.75
CA LEU A 179 1.09 3.28 10.48
C LEU A 179 2.47 3.22 9.79
N PHE A 180 3.11 2.08 9.63
CA PHE A 180 4.40 1.94 8.95
C PHE A 180 4.24 1.35 7.53
N PRO A 181 5.26 1.42 6.66
CA PRO A 181 5.29 0.74 5.37
C PRO A 181 5.06 -0.78 5.49
N ASP A 182 3.81 -1.21 5.50
CA ASP A 182 3.41 -2.58 5.78
C ASP A 182 3.45 -3.45 4.51
N VAL A 183 2.77 -4.61 4.55
CA VAL A 183 2.60 -5.53 3.41
C VAL A 183 3.90 -5.88 2.67
N ALA A 184 4.89 -6.34 3.43
CA ALA A 184 6.26 -6.65 3.04
C ALA A 184 7.14 -5.43 2.73
N GLY A 185 6.71 -4.21 3.08
CA GLY A 185 7.53 -3.00 2.96
C GLY A 185 8.88 -3.13 3.65
N SER A 186 8.96 -3.82 4.80
CA SER A 186 10.23 -4.10 5.49
C SER A 186 11.18 -4.94 4.65
N TYR A 187 10.66 -5.85 3.83
CA TYR A 187 11.47 -6.70 2.96
C TYR A 187 11.99 -5.92 1.75
N TYR A 188 11.10 -5.24 1.03
CA TYR A 188 11.44 -4.60 -0.23
C TYR A 188 12.21 -3.29 -0.03
N LEU A 189 11.73 -2.38 0.82
CA LEU A 189 12.35 -1.07 1.01
C LEU A 189 13.76 -1.18 1.62
N SER A 190 13.99 -2.12 2.53
CA SER A 190 15.31 -2.33 3.15
C SER A 190 16.39 -2.85 2.19
N ARG A 191 15.98 -3.39 1.04
CA ARG A 191 16.86 -3.95 0.01
C ARG A 191 17.09 -2.99 -1.16
N LEU A 192 16.38 -1.87 -1.20
CA LEU A 192 16.64 -0.84 -2.20
C LEU A 192 18.00 -0.16 -1.94
N PRO A 193 18.69 0.30 -2.99
CA PRO A 193 19.91 1.09 -2.84
C PRO A 193 19.66 2.29 -1.92
N PHE A 194 20.54 2.50 -0.94
CA PHE A 194 20.44 3.68 -0.08
C PHE A 194 20.65 4.97 -0.91
N PRO A 195 19.83 6.02 -0.71
CA PRO A 195 18.81 6.19 0.34
C PRO A 195 17.37 5.88 -0.08
N LEU A 196 17.13 5.26 -1.23
CA LEU A 196 15.81 5.18 -1.86
C LEU A 196 14.70 4.60 -0.95
N GLY A 197 14.95 3.48 -0.27
CA GLY A 197 13.97 2.89 0.65
C GLY A 197 13.62 3.81 1.82
N HIS A 198 14.60 4.55 2.35
CA HIS A 198 14.39 5.52 3.42
C HIS A 198 13.59 6.72 2.92
N TRP A 199 13.94 7.23 1.74
CA TRP A 199 13.18 8.30 1.10
C TRP A 199 11.71 7.88 0.93
N MET A 200 11.46 6.73 0.31
CA MET A 200 10.09 6.25 0.05
C MET A 200 9.28 6.08 1.34
N GLY A 201 9.82 5.40 2.35
CA GLY A 201 9.10 5.18 3.61
C GLY A 201 8.85 6.47 4.40
N LEU A 202 9.89 7.31 4.57
CA LEU A 202 9.80 8.51 5.42
C LEU A 202 8.95 9.62 4.79
N THR A 203 8.91 9.71 3.46
CA THR A 203 8.18 10.76 2.75
C THR A 203 6.84 10.32 2.19
N GLY A 204 6.60 9.00 2.08
CA GLY A 204 5.42 8.46 1.40
C GLY A 204 5.29 8.91 -0.05
N SER A 205 6.43 9.18 -0.72
CA SER A 205 6.46 9.73 -2.07
C SER A 205 5.85 8.76 -3.10
N GLN A 206 5.15 9.31 -4.08
CA GLN A 206 4.56 8.55 -5.18
C GLN A 206 5.60 8.34 -6.27
N MET A 207 6.00 7.09 -6.47
CA MET A 207 6.96 6.69 -7.50
C MET A 207 6.20 6.32 -8.77
N ASN A 208 6.64 6.82 -9.92
CA ASN A 208 6.06 6.43 -11.20
C ASN A 208 6.67 5.11 -11.71
N ALA A 209 6.20 4.59 -12.86
CA ALA A 209 6.71 3.34 -13.40
C ALA A 209 8.21 3.38 -13.75
N VAL A 210 8.73 4.50 -14.25
CA VAL A 210 10.16 4.64 -14.56
C VAL A 210 10.99 4.55 -13.27
N ASP A 211 10.60 5.30 -12.24
CA ASP A 211 11.20 5.27 -10.91
C ASP A 211 11.19 3.83 -10.35
N CYS A 212 10.03 3.16 -10.41
CA CYS A 212 9.86 1.81 -9.87
C CYS A 212 10.67 0.76 -10.64
N LYS A 213 10.79 0.91 -11.96
CA LYS A 213 11.56 -0.02 -12.81
C LYS A 213 13.05 0.08 -12.50
N GLN A 214 13.56 1.31 -12.35
CA GLN A 214 14.94 1.57 -11.93
C GLN A 214 15.22 1.01 -10.54
N ALA A 215 14.25 1.13 -9.62
CA ALA A 215 14.33 0.59 -8.27
C ALA A 215 14.22 -0.95 -8.20
N GLY A 216 13.80 -1.62 -9.27
CA GLY A 216 13.50 -3.06 -9.27
C GLY A 216 12.21 -3.44 -8.53
N LEU A 217 11.31 -2.48 -8.30
CA LEU A 217 9.99 -2.71 -7.69
C LEU A 217 8.95 -3.19 -8.71
N ILE A 218 9.19 -2.93 -10.01
CA ILE A 218 8.42 -3.51 -11.12
C ILE A 218 9.34 -4.19 -12.12
N ASP A 219 8.76 -5.11 -12.89
CA ASP A 219 9.49 -5.92 -13.87
C ASP A 219 9.34 -5.40 -15.30
N TYR A 220 8.26 -4.68 -15.62
CA TYR A 220 7.90 -4.25 -16.99
C TYR A 220 7.15 -2.91 -17.02
N CYS A 221 7.38 -2.10 -18.05
CA CYS A 221 6.66 -0.87 -18.37
C CYS A 221 5.85 -1.04 -19.66
N LEU A 222 4.51 -1.17 -19.55
CA LEU A 222 3.60 -1.34 -20.70
C LEU A 222 2.53 -0.24 -20.69
N GLY A 223 1.94 0.08 -21.85
CA GLY A 223 0.81 1.01 -21.90
C GLY A 223 -0.43 0.40 -21.26
N ASN A 224 -1.21 1.18 -20.50
CA ASN A 224 -2.40 0.65 -19.84
C ASN A 224 -3.41 -0.01 -20.81
N ASP A 225 -3.51 0.53 -22.03
CA ASP A 225 -4.39 0.03 -23.09
C ASP A 225 -3.91 -1.32 -23.70
N ASP A 226 -2.72 -1.81 -23.35
CA ASP A 226 -2.19 -3.09 -23.85
C ASP A 226 -2.73 -4.31 -23.08
N LEU A 227 -3.40 -4.13 -21.94
CA LEU A 227 -3.88 -5.23 -21.09
C LEU A 227 -4.67 -6.29 -21.88
N SER A 228 -5.63 -5.84 -22.71
CA SER A 228 -6.47 -6.74 -23.53
C SER A 228 -5.64 -7.53 -24.54
N LYS A 229 -4.63 -6.90 -25.15
CA LYS A 229 -3.71 -7.56 -26.10
C LYS A 229 -2.82 -8.57 -25.38
N VAL A 230 -2.33 -8.23 -24.19
CA VAL A 230 -1.52 -9.14 -23.35
C VAL A 230 -2.34 -10.37 -22.98
N ILE A 231 -3.58 -10.20 -22.52
CA ILE A 231 -4.49 -11.32 -22.21
C ILE A 231 -4.68 -12.22 -23.44
N GLU A 232 -4.90 -11.64 -24.61
CA GLU A 232 -5.04 -12.44 -25.84
C GLU A 232 -3.74 -13.17 -26.21
N GLN A 233 -2.57 -12.55 -26.03
CA GLN A 233 -1.29 -13.23 -26.29
C GLN A 233 -0.93 -14.27 -25.23
N LEU A 234 -1.40 -14.12 -23.99
CA LEU A 234 -1.32 -15.18 -22.97
C LEU A 234 -2.08 -16.43 -23.43
N ARG A 235 -3.24 -16.28 -24.08
CA ARG A 235 -4.00 -17.43 -24.63
C ARG A 235 -3.26 -18.18 -25.73
N ASN A 236 -2.28 -17.55 -26.38
CA ASN A 236 -1.46 -18.13 -27.44
C ASN A 236 -0.15 -18.77 -26.93
N GLN A 237 0.17 -18.65 -25.64
CA GLN A 237 1.40 -19.24 -25.11
C GLN A 237 1.34 -20.76 -25.08
N PRO A 238 2.47 -21.46 -25.28
CA PRO A 238 2.53 -22.92 -25.27
C PRO A 238 2.54 -23.46 -23.83
N TRP A 239 1.42 -23.33 -23.14
CA TRP A 239 1.30 -23.69 -21.73
C TRP A 239 1.59 -25.17 -21.46
N GLN A 240 2.18 -25.43 -20.30
CA GLN A 240 2.59 -26.76 -19.88
C GLN A 240 2.47 -26.95 -18.37
N ALA A 241 2.59 -28.19 -17.89
CA ALA A 241 2.56 -28.51 -16.46
C ALA A 241 3.74 -27.91 -15.68
N ASN A 242 4.86 -27.63 -16.34
CA ASN A 242 6.03 -27.05 -15.69
C ASN A 242 5.83 -25.54 -15.44
N LYS A 243 5.53 -25.19 -14.18
CA LYS A 243 5.30 -23.81 -13.72
C LYS A 243 6.48 -22.88 -14.00
N ALA A 244 7.72 -23.36 -13.93
CA ALA A 244 8.90 -22.52 -14.20
C ALA A 244 8.98 -22.11 -15.67
N MET A 245 8.63 -23.03 -16.59
CA MET A 245 8.55 -22.71 -18.02
C MET A 245 7.41 -21.75 -18.31
N ASN A 246 6.26 -21.90 -17.67
CA ASN A 246 5.15 -20.94 -17.81
C ASN A 246 5.57 -19.53 -17.36
N ASN A 247 6.35 -19.42 -16.27
CA ASN A 247 6.92 -18.14 -15.83
C ASN A 247 7.88 -17.55 -16.87
N GLN A 248 8.65 -18.39 -17.56
CA GLN A 248 9.53 -17.97 -18.65
C GLN A 248 8.73 -17.45 -19.85
N TYR A 249 7.67 -18.14 -20.28
CA TYR A 249 6.81 -17.68 -21.38
C TYR A 249 6.18 -16.31 -21.11
N VAL A 250 5.64 -16.11 -19.90
CA VAL A 250 5.11 -14.80 -19.49
C VAL A 250 6.22 -13.73 -19.49
N ARG A 251 7.42 -14.08 -19.04
CA ARG A 251 8.55 -13.15 -19.04
C ARG A 251 8.96 -12.73 -20.44
N GLU A 252 9.05 -13.67 -21.37
CA GLU A 252 9.40 -13.40 -22.77
C GLU A 252 8.32 -12.56 -23.46
N LEU A 253 7.05 -12.89 -23.21
CA LEU A 253 5.90 -12.15 -23.72
C LEU A 253 5.90 -10.69 -23.23
N LEU A 254 5.99 -10.46 -21.92
CA LEU A 254 5.95 -9.10 -21.38
C LEU A 254 7.17 -8.27 -21.83
N LYS A 255 8.35 -8.89 -21.97
CA LYS A 255 9.53 -8.23 -22.57
C LYS A 255 9.29 -7.85 -24.02
N SER A 256 8.64 -8.71 -24.82
CA SER A 256 8.37 -8.38 -26.23
C SER A 256 7.40 -7.22 -26.35
N PHE A 257 6.38 -7.15 -25.48
CA PHE A 257 5.48 -6.00 -25.41
C PHE A 257 6.21 -4.72 -25.01
N GLU A 258 7.02 -4.75 -23.95
CA GLU A 258 7.80 -3.58 -23.51
C GLU A 258 8.73 -3.06 -24.62
N LEU A 259 9.40 -3.95 -25.36
CA LEU A 259 10.30 -3.57 -26.46
C LEU A 259 9.58 -3.01 -27.69
N GLN A 260 8.30 -3.33 -27.87
CA GLN A 260 7.47 -2.89 -28.99
C GLN A 260 6.54 -1.73 -28.62
N SER A 261 6.55 -1.29 -27.35
CA SER A 261 5.68 -0.24 -26.87
C SER A 261 6.14 1.13 -27.36
N ASP A 262 5.22 1.86 -27.99
CA ASP A 262 5.38 3.29 -28.31
C ASP A 262 4.82 4.19 -27.19
N THR A 263 4.45 3.62 -26.04
CA THR A 263 3.86 4.38 -24.93
C THR A 263 4.90 5.32 -24.33
N VAL A 264 4.52 6.58 -24.20
CA VAL A 264 5.37 7.60 -23.54
C VAL A 264 5.11 7.57 -22.03
N PHE A 265 6.16 7.32 -21.27
CA PHE A 265 6.13 7.35 -19.80
C PHE A 265 6.51 8.73 -19.26
N PRO A 266 5.99 9.12 -18.08
CA PRO A 266 6.49 10.29 -17.34
C PRO A 266 7.99 10.19 -17.04
N ALA A 267 8.68 11.33 -16.94
CA ALA A 267 10.07 11.39 -16.51
C ALA A 267 10.25 10.90 -15.06
N SER A 268 11.43 10.36 -14.73
CA SER A 268 11.78 9.88 -13.39
C SER A 268 11.74 11.03 -12.38
N ASN A 269 10.88 10.94 -11.35
CA ASN A 269 10.88 11.94 -10.28
C ASN A 269 12.13 11.81 -9.41
N TYR A 270 12.63 10.58 -9.25
CA TYR A 270 13.80 10.32 -8.44
C TYR A 270 15.06 10.89 -9.09
N ASP A 271 15.28 10.66 -10.39
CA ASP A 271 16.46 11.17 -11.08
C ASP A 271 16.47 12.70 -11.11
N ASP A 272 15.31 13.33 -11.33
CA ASP A 272 15.17 14.80 -11.31
C ASP A 272 15.51 15.44 -9.96
N ASN A 273 15.47 14.66 -8.86
CA ASN A 273 15.71 15.14 -7.49
C ASN A 273 16.87 14.43 -6.80
N LYS A 274 17.65 13.63 -7.52
CA LYS A 274 18.65 12.73 -6.93
C LYS A 274 19.68 13.47 -6.09
N ASP A 275 20.24 14.55 -6.61
CA ASP A 275 21.25 15.35 -5.91
C ASP A 275 20.70 15.95 -4.60
N ASN A 276 19.45 16.42 -4.62
CA ASN A 276 18.78 16.94 -3.44
C ASN A 276 18.55 15.83 -2.41
N ILE A 277 18.05 14.66 -2.84
CA ILE A 277 17.84 13.51 -1.95
C ILE A 277 19.18 13.06 -1.34
N GLU A 278 20.23 12.93 -2.13
CA GLU A 278 21.57 12.55 -1.66
C GLU A 278 22.12 13.58 -0.65
N ALA A 279 21.88 14.88 -0.88
CA ALA A 279 22.25 15.93 0.06
C ALA A 279 21.47 15.84 1.38
N VAL A 280 20.17 15.51 1.35
CA VAL A 280 19.37 15.30 2.57
C VAL A 280 19.93 14.14 3.41
N PHE A 281 20.36 13.06 2.76
CA PHE A 281 20.94 11.89 3.43
C PHE A 281 22.46 11.97 3.65
N ALA A 282 23.09 13.12 3.36
CA ALA A 282 24.50 13.32 3.65
C ALA A 282 24.76 13.16 5.17
N ALA A 283 25.75 12.33 5.52
CA ALA A 283 26.07 11.92 6.91
C ALA A 283 25.00 11.08 7.65
N VAL A 284 23.84 10.82 7.06
CA VAL A 284 22.75 10.00 7.63
C VAL A 284 22.86 8.53 7.20
N LYS A 285 24.07 7.98 7.14
CA LYS A 285 24.23 6.57 6.77
C LYS A 285 23.76 5.71 7.94
N PRO A 286 22.75 4.84 7.75
CA PRO A 286 22.37 3.87 8.78
C PRO A 286 23.60 3.08 9.16
N VAL A 287 23.76 2.83 10.47
CA VAL A 287 24.79 1.92 10.95
C VAL A 287 24.58 0.60 10.23
N ALA A 288 25.50 0.27 9.32
CA ALA A 288 25.53 -1.06 8.77
C ALA A 288 25.66 -2.00 9.97
N SER A 289 24.99 -3.14 9.94
CA SER A 289 25.42 -4.29 10.75
C SER A 289 26.81 -4.70 10.27
N SER A 290 27.81 -3.86 10.48
CA SER A 290 29.23 -4.17 10.33
C SER A 290 29.62 -5.08 11.48
N ASP A 291 30.73 -5.79 11.29
CA ASP A 291 31.34 -6.78 12.19
C ASP A 291 31.74 -6.28 13.61
N GLU A 292 31.22 -5.14 14.05
CA GLU A 292 31.33 -4.65 15.43
C GLU A 292 30.16 -5.17 16.27
N ALA A 293 30.41 -5.31 17.58
CA ALA A 293 29.48 -5.97 18.50
C ALA A 293 28.03 -5.44 18.34
N PRO A 294 27.01 -6.32 18.29
CA PRO A 294 25.64 -5.91 18.09
C PRO A 294 25.23 -4.91 19.17
N LEU A 295 24.74 -3.74 18.74
CA LEU A 295 24.13 -2.75 19.63
C LEU A 295 22.95 -3.39 20.38
N SER A 296 22.72 -2.98 21.63
CA SER A 296 21.48 -3.34 22.29
C SER A 296 20.29 -2.74 21.52
N SER A 297 19.09 -3.30 21.70
CA SER A 297 17.87 -2.77 21.06
C SER A 297 17.66 -1.29 21.33
N ASN A 298 17.93 -0.86 22.56
CA ASN A 298 17.81 0.55 22.97
C ASN A 298 18.89 1.43 22.34
N ASP A 299 20.15 0.99 22.28
CA ASP A 299 21.23 1.77 21.63
C ASP A 299 20.93 1.97 20.13
N PHE A 300 20.31 0.98 19.50
CA PHE A 300 19.89 1.04 18.10
C PHE A 300 18.75 2.05 17.89
N ILE A 301 17.77 2.11 18.80
CA ILE A 301 16.71 3.13 18.78
C ILE A 301 17.27 4.53 18.96
N VAL A 302 18.21 4.71 19.89
CA VAL A 302 18.86 6.01 20.15
C VAL A 302 19.65 6.49 18.94
N GLU A 303 20.39 5.61 18.27
CA GLU A 303 21.17 5.99 17.08
C GLU A 303 20.28 6.32 15.88
N ASN A 304 19.23 5.52 15.63
CA ASN A 304 18.25 5.82 14.59
C ASN A 304 17.54 7.15 14.83
N LYS A 305 17.26 7.49 16.09
CA LYS A 305 16.74 8.80 16.47
C LYS A 305 17.72 9.92 16.13
N ARG A 306 19.01 9.75 16.41
CA ARG A 306 20.05 10.73 16.06
C ARG A 306 20.11 10.96 14.55
N LEU A 307 20.14 9.89 13.77
CA LEU A 307 20.13 9.90 12.31
C LEU A 307 18.89 10.59 11.74
N LEU A 308 17.69 10.27 12.26
CA LEU A 308 16.44 10.88 11.82
C LEU A 308 16.38 12.39 12.11
N VAL A 309 16.94 12.83 13.24
CA VAL A 309 17.05 14.26 13.56
C VAL A 309 17.99 14.98 12.58
N GLU A 310 19.12 14.36 12.25
CA GLU A 310 20.08 14.88 11.27
C GLU A 310 19.46 14.96 9.88
N PHE A 311 18.74 13.92 9.45
CA PHE A 311 17.94 13.91 8.22
C PHE A 311 16.97 15.09 8.14
N ILE A 312 16.17 15.35 9.18
CA ILE A 312 15.23 16.48 9.18
C ILE A 312 15.98 17.82 9.13
N ASN A 313 17.10 17.96 9.84
CA ASN A 313 17.90 19.17 9.77
C ASN A 313 18.41 19.40 8.34
N ASN A 314 18.97 18.39 7.68
CA ASN A 314 19.44 18.50 6.30
C ASN A 314 18.31 18.82 5.34
N PHE A 315 17.15 18.16 5.49
CA PHE A 315 15.97 18.38 4.65
C PHE A 315 15.47 19.83 4.74
N SER A 316 15.58 20.46 5.91
CA SER A 316 15.22 21.86 6.09
C SER A 316 16.14 22.86 5.38
N GLN A 317 17.35 22.45 5.00
CA GLN A 317 18.33 23.30 4.31
C GLN A 317 18.23 23.22 2.78
N ILE A 318 17.44 22.28 2.24
CA ILE A 318 17.28 22.14 0.79
C ILE A 318 16.12 23.02 0.31
N GLU A 319 16.47 24.02 -0.51
CA GLU A 319 15.51 24.86 -1.22
C GLU A 319 15.38 24.38 -2.68
N THR A 320 14.15 24.06 -3.09
CA THR A 320 13.81 23.68 -4.46
C THR A 320 12.36 24.04 -4.76
N ASP A 321 12.06 24.32 -6.02
CA ASP A 321 10.69 24.52 -6.54
C ASP A 321 10.05 23.21 -7.03
N ASN A 322 10.76 22.07 -6.97
CA ASN A 322 10.23 20.78 -7.39
C ASN A 322 9.06 20.35 -6.50
N ALA A 323 7.86 20.26 -7.08
CA ALA A 323 6.63 19.96 -6.35
C ALA A 323 6.61 18.55 -5.73
N TRP A 324 7.21 17.56 -6.39
CA TRP A 324 7.25 16.19 -5.89
C TRP A 324 8.14 16.07 -4.65
N PHE A 325 9.34 16.68 -4.70
CA PHE A 325 10.25 16.71 -3.56
C PHE A 325 9.66 17.46 -2.37
N ASN A 326 9.06 18.62 -2.64
CA ASN A 326 8.40 19.43 -1.61
C ASN A 326 7.19 18.70 -1.00
N GLN A 327 6.40 17.98 -1.79
CA GLN A 327 5.31 17.15 -1.28
C GLN A 327 5.82 16.03 -0.34
N GLY A 328 6.95 15.40 -0.70
CA GLY A 328 7.60 14.41 0.16
C GLY A 328 8.07 15.01 1.50
N ARG A 329 8.64 16.22 1.46
CA ARG A 329 9.01 16.98 2.66
C ARG A 329 7.80 17.28 3.55
N ASP A 330 6.73 17.78 2.96
CA ASP A 330 5.53 18.17 3.69
C ASP A 330 4.83 16.95 4.30
N ASN A 331 4.83 15.81 3.60
CA ASN A 331 4.32 14.54 4.12
C ASN A 331 5.09 14.08 5.36
N LEU A 332 6.42 14.17 5.36
CA LEU A 332 7.24 13.85 6.53
C LEU A 332 6.96 14.82 7.69
N TYR A 333 6.95 16.13 7.43
CA TYR A 333 6.81 17.16 8.47
C TYR A 333 5.43 17.15 9.12
N THR A 334 4.39 16.79 8.37
CA THR A 334 3.02 16.66 8.88
C THR A 334 2.67 15.24 9.33
N GLY A 335 3.50 14.26 8.97
CA GLY A 335 3.35 12.85 9.33
C GLY A 335 3.66 12.55 10.79
N CYS A 336 3.41 11.30 11.18
CA CYS A 336 3.56 10.82 12.54
C CYS A 336 5.05 10.68 12.90
N PRO A 337 5.55 11.40 13.94
CA PRO A 337 6.95 11.29 14.34
C PRO A 337 7.34 9.89 14.81
N ALA A 338 6.45 9.19 15.54
CA ALA A 338 6.71 7.82 16.00
C ALA A 338 6.84 6.84 14.83
N THR A 339 6.01 7.00 13.79
CA THR A 339 6.16 6.21 12.57
C THR A 339 7.50 6.45 11.89
N ALA A 340 7.98 7.69 11.81
CA ALA A 340 9.27 7.97 11.20
C ALA A 340 10.42 7.22 11.91
N HIS A 341 10.37 7.09 13.24
CA HIS A 341 11.29 6.23 13.99
C HIS A 341 11.12 4.76 13.67
N LEU A 342 9.87 4.28 13.63
CA LEU A 342 9.55 2.89 13.30
C LEU A 342 10.07 2.50 11.90
N ILE A 343 9.99 3.41 10.92
CA ILE A 343 10.57 3.21 9.58
C ILE A 343 12.08 3.03 9.64
N MET A 344 12.80 3.83 10.45
CA MET A 344 14.26 3.67 10.59
C MET A 344 14.62 2.29 11.19
N GLN A 345 13.84 1.83 12.19
CA GLN A 345 13.98 0.49 12.76
C GLN A 345 13.71 -0.60 11.72
N GLN A 346 12.57 -0.47 11.05
CA GLN A 346 12.09 -1.40 10.03
C GLN A 346 13.11 -1.63 8.92
N LEU A 347 13.66 -0.56 8.34
CA LEU A 347 14.58 -0.67 7.20
C LEU A 347 15.93 -1.27 7.59
N SER A 348 16.31 -1.12 8.86
CA SER A 348 17.53 -1.70 9.38
C SER A 348 17.37 -3.19 9.69
N LEU A 349 16.27 -3.58 10.35
CA LEU A 349 15.98 -4.97 10.69
C LEU A 349 15.63 -5.80 9.44
N GLY A 350 14.78 -5.27 8.57
CA GLY A 350 14.24 -5.97 7.40
C GLY A 350 15.30 -6.45 6.41
N LYS A 351 16.47 -5.78 6.36
CA LYS A 351 17.58 -6.14 5.46
C LYS A 351 18.09 -7.56 5.69
N ASN A 352 18.03 -8.04 6.94
CA ASN A 352 18.55 -9.35 7.35
C ASN A 352 17.45 -10.40 7.59
N MET A 353 16.18 -10.02 7.47
CA MET A 353 15.03 -10.91 7.65
C MET A 353 14.71 -11.67 6.35
N THR A 354 14.29 -12.94 6.47
CA THR A 354 13.61 -13.63 5.35
C THR A 354 12.22 -13.01 5.15
N LEU A 355 11.58 -13.29 4.01
CA LEU A 355 10.20 -12.83 3.80
C LEU A 355 9.23 -13.35 4.87
N LYS A 356 9.43 -14.60 5.34
CA LYS A 356 8.63 -15.18 6.42
C LYS A 356 8.82 -14.39 7.73
N ASP A 357 10.07 -14.09 8.08
CA ASP A 357 10.37 -13.31 9.29
C ASP A 357 9.77 -11.91 9.19
N VAL A 358 9.81 -11.28 8.01
CA VAL A 358 9.17 -9.98 7.77
C VAL A 358 7.67 -10.07 7.99
N VAL A 359 6.97 -11.03 7.39
CA VAL A 359 5.50 -11.12 7.55
C VAL A 359 5.10 -11.41 9.00
N GLN A 360 5.89 -12.18 9.74
CA GLN A 360 5.68 -12.37 11.18
C GLN A 360 5.89 -11.08 11.97
N TRP A 361 7.01 -10.40 11.72
CA TRP A 361 7.35 -9.16 12.40
C TRP A 361 6.35 -8.03 12.10
N GLU A 362 5.98 -7.85 10.83
CA GLU A 362 5.03 -6.82 10.43
C GLU A 362 3.63 -7.07 11.00
N LEU A 363 3.18 -8.33 11.14
CA LEU A 363 1.91 -8.62 11.82
C LEU A 363 1.94 -8.07 13.25
N ILE A 364 3.02 -8.34 14.01
CA ILE A 364 3.18 -7.81 15.37
C ILE A 364 3.07 -6.29 15.36
N VAL A 365 3.83 -5.62 14.49
CA VAL A 365 3.87 -4.16 14.45
C VAL A 365 2.52 -3.56 14.01
N ALA A 366 1.79 -4.20 13.10
CA ALA A 366 0.45 -3.75 12.69
C ALA A 366 -0.57 -3.89 13.82
N LEU A 367 -0.54 -5.02 14.54
CA LEU A 367 -1.39 -5.23 15.69
C LEU A 367 -1.04 -4.30 16.87
N GLN A 368 0.23 -3.99 17.07
CA GLN A 368 0.61 -2.96 18.03
C GLN A 368 0.17 -1.57 17.56
N SER A 369 0.28 -1.25 16.27
CA SER A 369 -0.14 0.04 15.73
C SER A 369 -1.62 0.34 15.99
N VAL A 370 -2.52 -0.65 15.91
CA VAL A 370 -3.94 -0.47 16.25
C VAL A 370 -4.21 -0.31 17.75
N ARG A 371 -3.28 -0.76 18.60
CA ARG A 371 -3.30 -0.61 20.06
C ARG A 371 -2.71 0.73 20.50
N HIS A 372 -1.94 1.40 19.63
CA HIS A 372 -1.38 2.72 19.86
C HIS A 372 -2.28 3.84 19.28
N PRO A 373 -2.33 5.02 19.93
CA PRO A 373 -3.29 6.07 19.57
C PRO A 373 -2.97 6.82 18.26
N ASP A 374 -1.71 6.82 17.80
CA ASP A 374 -1.31 7.58 16.61
C ASP A 374 -1.98 7.03 15.33
N PHE A 375 -2.15 5.72 15.17
CA PHE A 375 -2.83 5.17 14.00
C PHE A 375 -4.30 5.64 13.94
N ALA A 376 -5.02 5.52 15.06
CA ALA A 376 -6.40 6.00 15.15
C ALA A 376 -6.51 7.51 14.87
N GLU A 377 -5.56 8.32 15.36
CA GLU A 377 -5.55 9.76 15.11
C GLU A 377 -5.27 10.11 13.65
N GLY A 378 -4.33 9.42 13.01
CA GLY A 378 -4.03 9.63 11.61
C GLY A 378 -5.20 9.26 10.71
N VAL A 379 -5.85 8.12 10.97
CA VAL A 379 -7.07 7.73 10.25
C VAL A 379 -8.20 8.74 10.47
N ARG A 380 -8.37 9.24 11.71
CA ARG A 380 -9.35 10.30 12.02
C ARG A 380 -9.10 11.53 11.14
N ALA A 381 -7.89 12.08 11.18
CA ALA A 381 -7.55 13.33 10.51
C ALA A 381 -7.65 13.22 8.98
N MET A 382 -7.25 12.08 8.40
CA MET A 382 -7.10 11.92 6.95
C MET A 382 -8.35 11.37 6.27
N VAL A 383 -9.12 10.51 6.95
CA VAL A 383 -10.23 9.77 6.33
C VAL A 383 -11.59 10.06 6.96
N ILE A 384 -11.66 10.13 8.30
CA ILE A 384 -12.94 10.34 9.00
C ILE A 384 -13.35 11.81 8.94
N ASP A 385 -12.57 12.68 9.58
CA ASP A 385 -12.87 14.10 9.71
C ASP A 385 -12.36 14.91 8.51
N LYS A 386 -11.30 14.41 7.85
CA LYS A 386 -10.65 15.06 6.70
C LYS A 386 -10.23 16.50 6.99
N ASP A 387 -9.77 16.77 8.21
CA ASP A 387 -9.24 18.07 8.61
C ASP A 387 -7.77 18.24 8.25
N PHE A 388 -7.08 17.14 7.92
CA PHE A 388 -5.65 17.06 7.60
C PHE A 388 -4.76 17.67 8.70
N LYS A 389 -5.21 17.59 9.95
CA LYS A 389 -4.53 18.15 11.14
C LYS A 389 -4.46 17.11 12.26
N PRO A 390 -3.67 16.04 12.08
CA PRO A 390 -3.49 15.04 13.10
C PRO A 390 -2.79 15.63 14.34
N LYS A 391 -3.20 15.17 15.52
CA LYS A 391 -2.64 15.50 16.82
C LYS A 391 -1.84 14.32 17.34
N TRP A 392 -0.66 14.13 16.78
CA TRP A 392 0.25 13.06 17.19
C TRP A 392 0.60 13.13 18.68
N GLN A 393 0.84 11.97 19.29
CA GLN A 393 1.20 11.89 20.72
C GLN A 393 2.49 12.65 21.06
N HIS A 394 3.43 12.65 20.11
CA HIS A 394 4.70 13.36 20.22
C HIS A 394 4.76 14.44 19.14
N PRO A 395 5.11 15.69 19.49
CA PRO A 395 5.05 16.81 18.54
C PRO A 395 6.22 16.85 17.55
N SER A 396 7.30 16.11 17.79
CA SER A 396 8.47 16.06 16.91
C SER A 396 9.24 14.74 17.07
N VAL A 397 10.09 14.41 16.09
CA VAL A 397 10.95 13.20 16.17
C VAL A 397 11.94 13.26 17.35
N LYS A 398 12.30 14.46 17.83
CA LYS A 398 13.18 14.62 18.99
C LYS A 398 12.50 14.21 20.29
N GLU A 399 11.17 14.28 20.33
CA GLU A 399 10.37 14.11 21.55
C GLU A 399 9.71 12.73 21.65
N VAL A 400 9.87 11.88 20.63
CA VAL A 400 9.48 10.46 20.73
C VAL A 400 10.45 9.74 21.66
N PRO A 401 9.98 9.14 22.76
CA PRO A 401 10.84 8.42 23.68
C PRO A 401 11.12 6.99 23.17
N ALA A 402 12.22 6.38 23.62
CA ALA A 402 12.63 5.07 23.10
C ALA A 402 11.61 3.99 23.46
N GLU A 403 11.05 4.04 24.67
CA GLU A 403 10.03 3.10 25.15
C GLU A 403 8.74 3.11 24.31
N TRP A 404 8.43 4.22 23.62
CA TRP A 404 7.29 4.26 22.70
C TRP A 404 7.52 3.36 21.48
N ILE A 405 8.75 3.38 20.97
CA ILE A 405 9.15 2.54 19.84
C ILE A 405 9.30 1.09 20.27
N GLU A 406 9.83 0.84 21.47
CA GLU A 406 9.89 -0.52 22.02
C GLU A 406 8.49 -1.14 22.17
N GLY A 407 7.50 -0.38 22.65
CA GLY A 407 6.11 -0.85 22.74
C GLY A 407 5.50 -1.23 21.38
N LEU A 408 5.81 -0.48 20.32
CA LEU A 408 5.38 -0.81 18.95
C LEU A 408 6.03 -2.09 18.41
N LEU A 409 7.16 -2.51 18.98
CA LEU A 409 7.92 -3.70 18.59
C LEU A 409 7.71 -4.90 19.53
N GLU A 410 6.96 -4.70 20.63
CA GLU A 410 6.72 -5.75 21.62
C GLU A 410 5.88 -6.87 21.01
N SER A 411 6.35 -8.12 21.12
CA SER A 411 5.63 -9.27 20.58
C SER A 411 4.36 -9.55 21.39
N LEU A 412 3.25 -9.76 20.70
CA LEU A 412 1.97 -10.17 21.30
C LEU A 412 1.92 -11.67 21.64
N TRP A 413 2.90 -12.44 21.16
CA TRP A 413 2.97 -13.89 21.33
C TRP A 413 4.37 -14.35 21.71
N SER A 414 4.47 -15.52 22.34
CA SER A 414 5.73 -16.26 22.31
C SER A 414 6.02 -16.75 20.88
N VAL A 415 7.30 -17.05 20.59
CA VAL A 415 7.72 -17.56 19.27
C VAL A 415 6.90 -18.79 18.85
N ASP A 416 6.53 -19.64 19.81
CA ASP A 416 5.80 -20.88 19.55
C ASP A 416 4.30 -20.71 19.31
N GLU A 417 3.75 -19.55 19.65
CA GLU A 417 2.32 -19.21 19.59
C GLU A 417 1.99 -18.23 18.45
N HIS A 418 3.00 -17.72 17.74
CA HIS A 418 2.80 -16.76 16.66
C HIS A 418 1.85 -17.34 15.58
N PRO A 419 0.79 -16.62 15.14
CA PRO A 419 -0.22 -17.13 14.20
C PRO A 419 0.38 -17.68 12.90
N PHE A 420 1.49 -17.10 12.47
CA PHE A 420 2.22 -17.48 11.26
C PHE A 420 3.43 -18.39 11.47
N LYS A 421 3.54 -19.08 12.62
CA LYS A 421 4.63 -20.02 12.87
C LYS A 421 4.75 -21.09 11.77
N SER A 422 3.62 -21.60 11.30
CA SER A 422 3.53 -22.65 10.29
C SER A 422 3.48 -22.18 8.84
N LEU A 423 3.57 -20.86 8.58
CA LEU A 423 3.62 -20.33 7.21
C LEU A 423 4.84 -20.86 6.44
#